data_AF-A0A1L3THV6-F1
#
_entry.id   AF-A0A1L3THV6-F1
#
_cell.length_a   1.000
_cell.length_b   1.000
_cell.length_c   1.000
_cell.angle_alpha   90.00
_cell.angle_beta   90.00
_cell.angle_gamma   90.00
#
_symmetry.space_group_name_H-M   'P 1'
#
loop_
_entity.id
_entity.type
_entity.pdbx_description
1 polymer ?
#
loop_
_entity_poly.entity_id
_entity_poly.type
_entity_poly.pdbx_seq_one_letter_code
_entity_poly.pdbx_strand_id
1 'polypeptide(L)'
;MSDSTGQDSLVAIVPEKASQLVGSIQEGVSSVFDRISSGEPVTSIVKEGFNSSLNPRNIYAKFFDSQTISSSVRGTMGPSLFSLDNGVFKTVALTTGLLGVKLILNSEFTVLNRIQRKVFSTPEDIVAFGGNEIKTNDEVVERIRRMHLNDIENFVPFCLLSNMYVATDPSDTEVKWICGLFLVTRLGHTMTYIGMKNQPWRFYTFLGGCAVNGYLASRLLYALLSR
;
A
#
# COMPACT_ATOMS: atom_id res chain seq x y z
N MET A 1 -28.23 -15.83 27.35
CA MET A 1 -27.85 -14.89 28.42
C MET A 1 -26.59 -15.44 29.06
N SER A 2 -25.46 -15.19 28.39
CA SER A 2 -24.07 -15.59 28.68
C SER A 2 -23.35 -15.24 27.36
N ASP A 3 -22.32 -14.41 27.25
CA ASP A 3 -21.13 -14.34 28.07
C ASP A 3 -20.35 -13.05 27.69
N SER A 4 -20.92 -11.86 27.93
CA SER A 4 -20.30 -10.57 27.50
C SER A 4 -19.30 -9.99 28.53
N THR A 5 -19.27 -10.53 29.75
CA THR A 5 -18.44 -10.04 30.87
C THR A 5 -16.96 -10.42 30.76
N GLY A 6 -16.61 -11.46 30.00
CA GLY A 6 -15.22 -11.90 29.79
C GLY A 6 -14.47 -11.12 28.70
N GLN A 7 -15.19 -10.52 27.74
CA GLN A 7 -14.61 -9.83 26.60
C GLN A 7 -14.31 -8.36 26.91
N ASP A 8 -15.20 -7.68 27.65
CA ASP A 8 -14.99 -6.30 28.10
C ASP A 8 -13.86 -6.16 29.12
N SER A 9 -13.65 -7.20 29.95
CA SER A 9 -12.54 -7.23 30.91
C SER A 9 -11.18 -7.37 30.21
N LEU A 10 -11.07 -8.19 29.16
CA LEU A 10 -9.82 -8.31 28.40
C LEU A 10 -9.49 -7.07 27.57
N VAL A 11 -10.49 -6.35 27.04
CA VAL A 11 -10.29 -5.09 26.30
C VAL A 11 -9.80 -3.96 27.21
N ALA A 12 -10.21 -3.93 28.49
CA ALA A 12 -9.75 -2.95 29.47
C ALA A 12 -8.35 -3.23 30.04
N ILE A 13 -7.95 -4.51 30.17
CA ILE A 13 -6.66 -4.93 30.76
C ILE A 13 -5.46 -4.58 29.85
N VAL A 14 -5.65 -4.49 28.53
CA VAL A 14 -4.57 -4.27 27.54
C VAL A 14 -3.98 -2.85 27.59
N PRO A 15 -4.78 -1.75 27.52
CA PRO A 15 -4.22 -0.41 27.68
C PRO A 15 -3.62 -0.19 29.07
N GLU A 16 -4.14 -0.87 30.09
CA GLU A 16 -3.60 -0.81 31.45
C GLU A 16 -2.22 -1.46 31.56
N LYS A 17 -2.01 -2.66 31.03
CA LYS A 17 -0.69 -3.34 31.03
C LYS A 17 0.34 -2.63 30.14
N ALA A 18 -0.08 -2.07 29.00
CA ALA A 18 0.79 -1.27 28.16
C ALA A 18 1.21 0.04 28.84
N SER A 19 0.26 0.70 29.52
CA SER A 19 0.53 1.89 30.34
C SER A 19 1.46 1.57 31.52
N GLN A 20 1.24 0.44 32.21
CA GLN A 20 2.13 -0.03 33.28
C GLN A 20 3.54 -0.36 32.76
N LEU A 21 3.66 -0.90 31.55
CA LEU A 21 4.97 -1.15 30.93
C LEU A 21 5.70 0.17 30.62
N VAL A 22 5.02 1.14 30.02
CA VAL A 22 5.57 2.48 29.75
C VAL A 22 5.96 3.19 31.06
N GLY A 23 5.12 3.11 32.09
CA GLY A 23 5.41 3.62 33.43
C GLY A 23 6.66 2.99 34.03
N SER A 24 6.78 1.66 34.00
CA SER A 24 7.94 0.94 34.54
C SER A 24 9.25 1.27 33.80
N ILE A 25 9.18 1.54 32.49
CA ILE A 25 10.33 1.96 31.68
C ILE A 25 10.71 3.40 32.02
N GLN A 26 9.72 4.28 32.16
CA GLN A 26 9.94 5.69 32.49
C GLN A 26 10.51 5.87 33.91
N GLU A 27 10.03 5.11 34.89
CA GLU A 27 10.58 5.07 36.25
C GLU A 27 12.01 4.51 36.25
N GLY A 28 12.27 3.44 35.49
CA GLY A 28 13.61 2.88 35.33
C GLY A 28 14.60 3.89 34.74
N VAL A 29 14.22 4.60 33.67
CA VAL A 29 15.06 5.62 33.03
C VAL A 29 15.29 6.83 33.94
N SER A 30 14.26 7.27 34.67
CA SER A 30 14.38 8.40 35.59
C SER A 30 15.32 8.08 36.76
N SER A 31 15.23 6.87 37.32
CA SER A 31 16.13 6.40 38.38
C SER A 31 17.60 6.33 37.95
N VAL A 32 17.86 6.00 36.68
CA VAL A 32 19.22 6.00 36.11
C VAL A 32 19.74 7.43 35.95
N PHE A 33 18.88 8.35 35.51
CA PHE A 33 19.25 9.76 35.32
C PHE A 33 19.56 10.47 36.65
N ASP A 34 18.78 10.21 37.69
CA ASP A 34 19.00 10.76 39.05
C ASP A 34 20.29 10.23 39.71
N ARG A 35 20.71 9.02 39.36
CA ARG A 35 21.96 8.42 39.85
C ARG A 35 23.19 8.94 39.11
N ILE A 36 23.04 9.24 37.83
CA ILE A 36 24.09 9.93 37.04
C ILE A 36 24.28 11.35 37.57
N SER A 37 23.19 12.05 37.91
CA SER A 37 23.25 13.43 38.43
C SER A 37 23.82 13.52 39.85
N SER A 38 23.73 12.45 40.65
CA SER A 38 24.31 12.35 42.00
C SER A 38 25.77 11.90 42.05
N GLY A 39 26.40 11.64 40.89
CA GLY A 39 27.85 11.41 40.77
C GLY A 39 28.29 9.96 41.03
N GLU A 40 27.38 8.98 40.95
CA GLU A 40 27.76 7.57 41.02
C GLU A 40 28.62 7.15 39.80
N PRO A 41 29.59 6.24 39.99
CA PRO A 41 30.43 5.76 38.89
C PRO A 41 29.57 5.02 37.86
N VAL A 42 29.53 5.56 36.64
CA VAL A 42 28.72 5.07 35.50
C VAL A 42 28.83 3.56 35.26
N THR A 43 29.96 2.94 35.65
CA THR A 43 30.19 1.50 35.54
C THR A 43 29.26 0.62 36.40
N SER A 44 28.79 1.09 37.56
CA SER A 44 27.81 0.33 38.37
C SER A 44 26.42 0.44 37.77
N ILE A 45 26.06 1.64 37.32
CA ILE A 45 24.78 1.97 36.67
C ILE A 45 24.57 1.13 35.40
N VAL A 46 25.60 1.03 34.55
CA VAL A 46 25.52 0.24 33.30
C VAL A 46 25.40 -1.26 33.57
N LYS A 47 26.11 -1.80 34.56
CA LYS A 47 26.04 -3.23 34.92
C LYS A 47 24.66 -3.61 35.47
N GLU A 48 24.04 -2.72 36.24
CA GLU A 48 22.71 -2.95 36.82
C GLU A 48 21.59 -2.72 35.79
N GLY A 49 21.72 -1.72 34.91
CA GLY A 49 20.83 -1.52 33.75
C GLY A 49 20.79 -2.73 32.82
N PHE A 50 21.92 -3.42 32.64
CA PHE A 50 22.00 -4.66 31.87
C PHE A 50 21.38 -5.87 32.58
N ASN A 51 21.27 -5.86 33.92
CA ASN A 51 20.74 -6.97 34.72
C ASN A 51 19.29 -6.75 35.22
N SER A 52 18.70 -5.58 34.99
CA SER A 52 17.37 -5.18 35.43
C SER A 52 16.31 -5.25 34.30
N SER A 53 15.09 -4.76 34.57
CA SER A 53 13.96 -4.73 33.63
C SER A 53 14.26 -3.96 32.33
N LEU A 54 15.36 -3.20 32.29
CA LEU A 54 15.87 -2.45 31.15
C LEU A 54 16.84 -3.26 30.28
N ASN A 55 17.10 -4.54 30.59
CA ASN A 55 17.87 -5.42 29.72
C ASN A 55 17.19 -5.48 28.34
N PRO A 56 17.91 -5.19 27.23
CA PRO A 56 17.35 -5.23 25.89
C PRO A 56 16.59 -6.53 25.61
N ARG A 57 17.12 -7.69 26.01
CA ARG A 57 16.45 -8.98 25.81
C ARG A 57 15.08 -9.07 26.49
N ASN A 58 14.95 -8.53 27.70
CA ASN A 58 13.69 -8.58 28.44
C ASN A 58 12.67 -7.58 27.90
N ILE A 59 13.13 -6.41 27.43
CA ILE A 59 12.29 -5.43 26.74
C ILE A 59 11.75 -6.03 25.44
N TYR A 60 12.64 -6.64 24.64
CA TYR A 60 12.24 -7.29 23.39
C TYR A 60 11.25 -8.43 23.63
N ALA A 61 11.47 -9.27 24.66
CA ALA A 61 10.54 -10.35 25.01
C ALA A 61 9.15 -9.82 25.40
N LYS A 62 9.08 -8.80 26.28
CA LYS A 62 7.81 -8.19 26.67
C LYS A 62 7.10 -7.48 25.52
N PHE A 63 7.85 -6.85 24.61
CA PHE A 63 7.29 -6.22 23.42
C PHE A 63 6.74 -7.26 22.44
N PHE A 64 7.46 -8.37 22.23
CA PHE A 64 7.00 -9.46 21.38
C PHE A 64 5.74 -10.13 21.93
N ASP A 65 5.70 -10.44 23.23
CA ASP A 65 4.51 -11.00 23.87
C ASP A 65 3.29 -10.07 23.74
N SER A 66 3.48 -8.75 23.89
CA SER A 66 2.41 -7.77 23.67
C SER A 66 1.90 -7.74 22.22
N GLN A 67 2.80 -7.89 21.24
CA GLN A 67 2.44 -7.96 19.82
C GLN A 67 1.70 -9.27 19.49
N THR A 68 2.14 -10.39 20.07
CA THR A 68 1.49 -11.70 19.93
C THR A 68 0.07 -11.68 20.49
N ILE A 69 -0.15 -11.05 21.65
CA ILE A 69 -1.49 -10.87 22.23
C ILE A 69 -2.36 -9.97 21.33
N SER A 70 -1.80 -8.89 20.76
CA SER A 70 -2.51 -8.04 19.80
C SER A 70 -2.92 -8.81 18.53
N SER A 71 -2.09 -9.73 18.06
CA SER A 71 -2.41 -10.58 16.89
C SER A 71 -3.48 -11.64 17.19
N SER A 72 -3.50 -12.21 18.41
CA SER A 72 -4.50 -13.20 18.83
C SER A 72 -5.88 -12.58 19.03
N VAL A 73 -5.95 -11.36 19.57
CA VAL A 73 -7.22 -10.62 19.71
C VAL A 73 -7.73 -10.11 18.36
N ARG A 74 -6.83 -9.77 17.41
CA ARG A 74 -7.21 -9.39 16.04
C ARG A 74 -7.91 -10.53 15.28
N GLY A 75 -7.68 -11.78 15.66
CA GLY A 75 -8.43 -12.94 15.14
C GLY A 75 -9.85 -13.10 15.71
N THR A 76 -10.23 -12.33 16.75
CA THR A 76 -11.55 -12.41 17.40
C THR A 76 -12.51 -11.27 17.05
N MET A 77 -12.01 -10.17 16.46
CA MET A 77 -12.84 -9.25 15.71
C MET A 77 -13.04 -9.86 14.31
N GLY A 78 -14.27 -9.98 13.82
CA GLY A 78 -14.53 -10.52 12.48
C GLY A 78 -13.62 -9.87 11.42
N PRO A 79 -13.31 -10.56 10.30
CA PRO A 79 -12.29 -10.13 9.37
C PRO A 79 -12.51 -8.67 9.00
N SER A 80 -11.63 -7.78 9.48
CA SER A 80 -11.78 -6.36 9.18
C SER A 80 -11.74 -6.21 7.66
N LEU A 81 -12.67 -5.45 7.08
CA LEU A 81 -12.82 -5.28 5.63
C LEU A 81 -11.50 -4.95 4.92
N PHE A 82 -10.62 -4.23 5.61
CA PHE A 82 -9.27 -3.86 5.15
C PHE A 82 -8.16 -4.67 5.86
N SER A 83 -8.38 -5.96 6.17
CA SER A 83 -7.31 -6.89 6.58
C SER A 83 -6.81 -7.70 5.39
N LEU A 84 -5.51 -7.98 5.39
CA LEU A 84 -4.88 -8.93 4.48
C LEU A 84 -5.35 -10.38 4.70
N ASP A 85 -6.05 -10.65 5.80
CA ASP A 85 -6.70 -11.94 6.06
C ASP A 85 -7.95 -12.14 5.19
N ASN A 86 -8.57 -11.05 4.72
CA ASN A 86 -9.69 -11.13 3.79
C ASN A 86 -9.16 -11.43 2.37
N GLY A 87 -9.52 -12.60 1.84
CA GLY A 87 -9.09 -13.05 0.50
C GLY A 87 -9.48 -12.09 -0.63
N VAL A 88 -10.62 -11.42 -0.49
CA VAL A 88 -11.13 -10.42 -1.45
C VAL A 88 -10.23 -9.18 -1.43
N PHE A 89 -10.01 -8.61 -0.24
CA PHE A 89 -9.16 -7.42 -0.08
C PHE A 89 -7.72 -7.70 -0.52
N LYS A 90 -7.16 -8.86 -0.16
CA LYS A 90 -5.83 -9.29 -0.58
C LYS A 90 -5.70 -9.32 -2.10
N THR A 91 -6.70 -9.84 -2.81
CA THR A 91 -6.69 -9.92 -4.29
C THR A 91 -6.72 -8.52 -4.92
N VAL A 92 -7.57 -7.63 -4.41
CA VAL A 92 -7.66 -6.23 -4.87
C VAL A 92 -6.38 -5.47 -4.57
N ALA A 93 -5.81 -5.62 -3.37
CA ALA A 93 -4.57 -4.97 -2.96
C ALA A 93 -3.37 -5.43 -3.80
N LEU A 94 -3.24 -6.74 -4.06
CA LEU A 94 -2.20 -7.28 -4.93
C LEU A 94 -2.33 -6.74 -6.35
N THR A 95 -3.55 -6.74 -6.91
CA THR A 95 -3.79 -6.27 -8.28
C THR A 95 -3.51 -4.77 -8.41
N THR A 96 -3.97 -3.98 -7.45
CA THR A 96 -3.73 -2.53 -7.40
C THR A 96 -2.24 -2.23 -7.25
N GLY A 97 -1.53 -2.98 -6.40
CA GLY A 97 -0.08 -2.86 -6.23
C GLY A 97 0.69 -3.19 -7.52
N LEU A 98 0.37 -4.29 -8.19
CA LEU A 98 1.00 -4.69 -9.46
C LEU A 98 0.79 -3.64 -10.55
N LEU A 99 -0.42 -3.11 -10.66
CA LEU A 99 -0.73 -2.05 -11.63
C LEU A 99 -0.09 -0.71 -11.26
N GLY A 100 0.04 -0.40 -9.96
CA GLY A 100 0.78 0.76 -9.47
C GLY A 100 2.26 0.69 -9.84
N VAL A 101 2.90 -0.46 -9.64
CA VAL A 101 4.29 -0.69 -10.07
C VAL A 101 4.43 -0.52 -11.58
N LYS A 102 3.53 -1.10 -12.38
CA LYS A 102 3.50 -0.89 -13.83
C LYS A 102 3.40 0.59 -14.20
N LEU A 103 2.57 1.36 -13.49
CA LEU A 103 2.37 2.78 -13.75
C LEU A 103 3.65 3.59 -13.51
N ILE A 104 4.36 3.30 -12.41
CA ILE A 104 5.66 3.91 -12.09
C ILE A 104 6.69 3.57 -13.18
N LEU A 105 6.79 2.30 -13.57
CA LEU A 105 7.69 1.87 -14.64
C LEU A 105 7.40 2.58 -15.98
N ASN A 106 6.12 2.81 -16.30
CA ASN A 106 5.73 3.53 -17.51
C ASN A 106 6.09 5.03 -17.44
N SER A 107 6.08 5.64 -16.25
CA SER A 107 6.55 7.01 -16.03
C SER A 107 8.06 7.11 -16.31
N GLU A 108 8.86 6.25 -15.66
CA GLU A 108 10.32 6.22 -15.84
C GLU A 108 10.71 5.92 -17.29
N PHE A 109 10.01 4.99 -17.94
CA PHE A 109 10.25 4.69 -19.36
C PHE A 109 10.05 5.92 -20.26
N THR A 110 9.09 6.79 -19.93
CA THR A 110 8.88 8.05 -20.65
C THR A 110 10.07 9.00 -20.48
N VAL A 111 10.59 9.14 -19.25
CA VAL A 111 11.74 10.00 -18.93
C VAL A 111 13.00 9.49 -19.63
N LEU A 112 13.27 8.19 -19.58
CA LEU A 112 14.42 7.57 -20.26
C LEU A 112 14.38 7.82 -21.77
N ASN A 113 13.23 7.67 -22.40
CA ASN A 113 13.08 7.94 -23.84
C ASN A 113 13.25 9.42 -24.19
N ARG A 114 12.86 10.34 -23.30
CA ARG A 114 13.12 11.79 -23.47
C ARG A 114 14.61 12.09 -23.42
N ILE A 115 15.33 11.53 -22.45
CA ILE A 115 16.78 11.72 -22.30
C ILE A 115 17.52 11.12 -23.50
N GLN A 116 17.20 9.88 -23.88
CA GLN A 116 17.84 9.20 -25.02
C GLN A 116 17.64 9.94 -26.35
N ARG A 117 16.45 10.51 -26.57
CA ARG A 117 16.12 11.24 -27.80
C ARG A 117 16.47 12.72 -27.74
N LYS A 118 16.92 13.23 -26.58
CA LYS A 118 17.18 14.66 -26.31
C LYS A 118 15.98 15.57 -26.61
N VAL A 119 14.78 15.08 -26.28
CA VAL A 119 13.49 15.73 -26.54
C VAL A 119 13.02 16.35 -25.23
N PHE A 120 13.39 17.61 -25.04
CA PHE A 120 13.10 18.37 -23.82
C PHE A 120 12.13 19.52 -24.12
N SER A 121 11.14 19.68 -23.25
CA SER A 121 10.14 20.75 -23.35
C SER A 121 10.52 21.99 -22.55
N THR A 122 11.41 21.84 -21.57
CA THR A 122 11.86 22.90 -20.66
C THR A 122 13.27 23.35 -21.04
N PRO A 123 13.55 24.66 -21.11
CA PRO A 123 14.89 25.16 -21.42
C PRO A 123 15.95 24.75 -20.39
N GLU A 124 15.57 24.52 -19.13
CA GLU A 124 16.48 24.03 -18.07
C GLU A 124 17.02 22.62 -18.38
N ASP A 125 16.16 21.72 -18.86
CA ASP A 125 16.53 20.35 -19.22
C ASP A 125 17.42 20.31 -20.50
N ILE A 126 17.23 21.28 -21.40
CA ILE A 126 18.04 21.41 -22.62
C ILE A 126 19.50 21.73 -22.26
N VAL A 127 19.70 22.64 -21.30
CA VAL A 127 21.03 23.03 -20.80
C VAL A 127 21.66 21.90 -19.99
N ALA A 128 20.88 21.21 -19.15
CA ALA A 128 21.37 20.12 -18.29
C ALA A 128 21.77 18.86 -19.08
N PHE A 129 21.06 18.52 -20.15
CA PHE A 129 21.23 17.27 -20.89
C PHE A 129 21.78 17.44 -22.32
N GLY A 130 22.25 18.64 -22.69
CA GLY A 130 22.95 18.91 -23.94
C GLY A 130 22.07 18.77 -25.19
N GLY A 131 20.84 19.31 -25.11
CA GLY A 131 19.95 19.52 -26.26
C GLY A 131 20.28 20.84 -26.96
N ASN A 132 20.09 20.90 -28.29
CA ASN A 132 20.37 22.11 -29.08
C ASN A 132 19.09 22.93 -29.38
N GLU A 133 17.90 22.35 -29.27
CA GLU A 133 16.62 22.98 -29.64
C GLU A 133 15.47 22.43 -28.78
N ILE A 134 14.43 23.26 -28.55
CA ILE A 134 13.15 22.81 -27.97
C ILE A 134 12.47 21.92 -29.01
N LYS A 135 12.63 20.62 -28.87
CA LYS A 135 11.90 19.62 -29.67
C LYS A 135 10.81 19.02 -28.80
N THR A 136 9.59 19.47 -29.01
CA THR A 136 8.39 18.94 -28.32
C THR A 136 7.75 17.78 -29.09
N ASN A 137 7.99 17.69 -30.41
CA ASN A 137 7.21 16.86 -31.33
C ASN A 137 7.92 15.55 -31.72
N ASP A 138 8.39 14.77 -30.75
CA ASP A 138 8.83 13.41 -31.04
C ASP A 138 7.66 12.43 -30.94
N GLU A 139 7.29 11.83 -32.08
CA GLU A 139 6.13 10.95 -32.18
C GLU A 139 6.19 9.75 -31.22
N VAL A 140 7.41 9.29 -30.86
CA VAL A 140 7.60 8.15 -29.96
C VAL A 140 7.40 8.58 -28.51
N VAL A 141 7.99 9.71 -28.10
CA VAL A 141 7.79 10.27 -26.76
C VAL A 141 6.31 10.60 -26.52
N GLU A 142 5.64 11.22 -27.48
CA GLU A 142 4.21 11.50 -27.36
C GLU A 142 3.35 10.24 -27.35
N ARG A 143 3.79 9.17 -28.03
CA ARG A 143 3.10 7.88 -27.98
C ARG A 143 3.20 7.26 -26.59
N ILE A 144 4.37 7.24 -25.99
CA ILE A 144 4.57 6.71 -24.63
C ILE A 144 3.79 7.57 -23.61
N ARG A 145 3.80 8.91 -23.77
CA ARG A 145 2.99 9.81 -22.93
C ARG A 145 1.50 9.49 -23.01
N ARG A 146 0.96 9.24 -24.21
CA ARG A 146 -0.44 8.84 -24.41
C ARG A 146 -0.76 7.48 -23.81
N MET A 147 0.19 6.53 -23.88
CA MET A 147 0.06 5.23 -23.21
C MET A 147 -0.06 5.40 -21.69
N HIS A 148 0.86 6.20 -21.10
CA HIS A 148 0.87 6.46 -19.67
C HIS A 148 -0.41 7.17 -19.20
N LEU A 149 -0.86 8.19 -19.94
CA LEU A 149 -2.12 8.88 -19.63
C LEU A 149 -3.32 7.93 -19.66
N ASN A 150 -3.41 7.06 -20.66
CA ASN A 150 -4.51 6.10 -20.74
C ASN A 150 -4.46 5.07 -19.60
N ASP A 151 -3.26 4.66 -19.19
CA ASP A 151 -3.11 3.80 -18.01
C ASP A 151 -3.61 4.52 -16.74
N ILE A 152 -3.33 5.82 -16.56
CA ILE A 152 -3.87 6.63 -15.45
C ILE A 152 -5.40 6.70 -15.51
N GLU A 153 -5.96 7.07 -16.66
CA GLU A 153 -7.41 7.24 -16.88
C GLU A 153 -8.21 5.97 -16.53
N ASN A 154 -7.60 4.78 -16.67
CA ASN A 154 -8.24 3.51 -16.34
C ASN A 154 -7.92 3.02 -14.93
N PHE A 155 -6.68 3.22 -14.46
CA PHE A 155 -6.23 2.77 -13.16
C PHE A 155 -6.92 3.51 -12.01
N VAL A 156 -7.08 4.83 -12.12
CA VAL A 156 -7.71 5.64 -11.08
C VAL A 156 -9.15 5.19 -10.77
N PRO A 157 -10.06 5.05 -11.77
CA PRO A 157 -11.40 4.54 -11.51
C PRO A 157 -11.38 3.11 -10.98
N PHE A 158 -10.53 2.23 -11.53
CA PHE A 158 -10.43 0.85 -11.04
C PHE A 158 -10.01 0.79 -9.58
N CYS A 159 -8.99 1.55 -9.18
CA CYS A 159 -8.50 1.60 -7.81
C CYS A 159 -9.62 2.06 -6.86
N LEU A 160 -10.34 3.12 -7.20
CA LEU A 160 -11.42 3.63 -6.35
C LEU A 160 -12.60 2.64 -6.28
N LEU A 161 -13.09 2.18 -7.44
CA LEU A 161 -14.26 1.31 -7.52
C LEU A 161 -14.00 -0.06 -6.91
N SER A 162 -12.83 -0.66 -7.13
CA SER A 162 -12.48 -1.97 -6.56
C SER A 162 -12.38 -1.92 -5.03
N ASN A 163 -11.80 -0.87 -4.45
CA ASN A 163 -11.75 -0.68 -3.00
C ASN A 163 -13.15 -0.48 -2.41
N MET A 164 -14.01 0.31 -3.07
CA MET A 164 -15.41 0.44 -2.67
C MET A 164 -16.19 -0.87 -2.82
N TYR A 165 -15.87 -1.67 -3.84
CA TYR A 165 -16.51 -2.95 -4.08
C TYR A 165 -16.23 -3.96 -2.97
N VAL A 166 -15.03 -3.94 -2.37
CA VAL A 166 -14.70 -4.80 -1.20
C VAL A 166 -15.69 -4.57 -0.05
N ALA A 167 -16.18 -3.34 0.15
CA ALA A 167 -17.14 -3.01 1.21
C ALA A 167 -18.54 -3.59 0.98
N THR A 168 -18.83 -4.10 -0.23
CA THR A 168 -20.12 -4.72 -0.58
C THR A 168 -20.17 -6.23 -0.28
N ASP A 169 -19.12 -6.79 0.33
CA ASP A 169 -18.93 -8.22 0.59
C ASP A 169 -19.16 -9.10 -0.65
N PRO A 170 -18.41 -8.88 -1.75
CA PRO A 170 -18.60 -9.60 -3.00
C PRO A 170 -18.00 -11.00 -2.94
N SER A 171 -18.41 -11.87 -3.86
CA SER A 171 -17.86 -13.23 -3.92
C SER A 171 -16.37 -13.21 -4.32
N ASP A 172 -15.56 -14.02 -3.63
CA ASP A 172 -14.10 -14.12 -3.86
C ASP A 172 -13.76 -14.53 -5.30
N THR A 173 -14.53 -15.44 -5.88
CA THR A 173 -14.37 -15.88 -7.28
C THR A 173 -14.58 -14.74 -8.27
N GLU A 174 -15.62 -13.94 -8.07
CA GLU A 174 -15.96 -12.81 -8.95
C GLU A 174 -14.84 -11.76 -8.94
N VAL A 175 -14.34 -11.40 -7.76
CA VAL A 175 -13.26 -10.41 -7.62
C VAL A 175 -11.96 -10.87 -8.27
N LYS A 176 -11.61 -12.16 -8.14
CA LYS A 176 -10.44 -12.74 -8.82
C LYS A 176 -10.55 -12.64 -10.34
N TRP A 177 -11.71 -12.93 -10.91
CA TRP A 177 -11.92 -12.80 -12.35
C TRP A 177 -11.84 -11.36 -12.83
N ILE A 178 -12.49 -10.42 -12.12
CA ILE A 178 -12.47 -9.00 -12.49
C ILE A 178 -11.06 -8.43 -12.42
N CYS A 179 -10.35 -8.69 -11.32
CA CYS A 179 -8.98 -8.24 -11.11
C CYS A 179 -8.03 -8.85 -12.15
N GLY A 180 -8.16 -10.15 -12.42
CA GLY A 180 -7.36 -10.86 -13.42
C GLY A 180 -7.61 -10.34 -14.83
N LEU A 181 -8.88 -10.16 -15.22
CA LEU A 181 -9.25 -9.63 -16.54
C LEU A 181 -8.71 -8.21 -16.73
N PHE A 182 -8.83 -7.35 -15.71
CA PHE A 182 -8.29 -6.00 -15.76
C PHE A 182 -6.78 -6.00 -15.92
N LEU A 183 -6.07 -6.80 -15.12
CA LEU A 183 -4.61 -6.94 -15.19
C LEU A 183 -4.14 -7.40 -16.56
N VAL A 184 -4.71 -8.49 -17.10
CA VAL A 184 -4.36 -9.01 -18.43
C VAL A 184 -4.63 -7.97 -19.51
N THR A 185 -5.76 -7.29 -19.45
CA THR A 185 -6.10 -6.23 -20.42
C THR A 185 -5.09 -5.08 -20.36
N ARG A 186 -4.66 -4.67 -19.16
CA ARG A 186 -3.68 -3.57 -18.98
C ARG A 186 -2.25 -3.97 -19.38
N LEU A 187 -1.85 -5.21 -19.15
CA LEU A 187 -0.56 -5.72 -19.60
C LEU A 187 -0.55 -5.84 -21.13
N GLY A 188 -1.62 -6.39 -21.72
CA GLY A 188 -1.82 -6.43 -23.16
C GLY A 188 -1.78 -5.06 -23.81
N HIS A 189 -2.39 -4.04 -23.19
CA HIS A 189 -2.32 -2.65 -23.66
C HIS A 189 -0.87 -2.16 -23.78
N THR A 190 -0.04 -2.34 -22.76
CA THR A 190 1.39 -1.95 -22.81
C THR A 190 2.16 -2.75 -23.87
N MET A 191 1.92 -4.05 -23.98
CA MET A 191 2.57 -4.88 -25.01
C MET A 191 2.22 -4.43 -26.42
N THR A 192 0.96 -4.07 -26.67
CA THR A 192 0.54 -3.57 -28.00
C THR A 192 1.20 -2.23 -28.33
N TYR A 193 1.41 -1.38 -27.33
CA TYR A 193 2.06 -0.09 -27.50
C TYR A 193 3.55 -0.18 -27.82
N ILE A 194 4.25 -1.18 -27.27
CA ILE A 194 5.68 -1.40 -27.47
C ILE A 194 5.93 -2.22 -28.74
N GLY A 195 5.14 -3.26 -29.00
CA GLY A 195 5.46 -4.28 -30.02
C GLY A 195 4.57 -4.29 -31.27
N MET A 196 3.31 -3.84 -31.21
CA MET A 196 2.35 -4.06 -32.31
C MET A 196 1.73 -2.75 -32.79
N LYS A 197 2.28 -2.21 -33.89
CA LYS A 197 1.83 -0.96 -34.54
C LYS A 197 0.50 -1.11 -35.32
N ASN A 198 -0.29 -2.14 -35.04
CA ASN A 198 -1.53 -2.44 -35.77
C ASN A 198 -2.75 -2.03 -34.93
N GLN A 199 -3.52 -1.05 -35.41
CA GLN A 199 -4.88 -0.79 -34.92
C GLN A 199 -5.75 -2.00 -35.32
N PRO A 200 -5.98 -2.95 -34.40
CA PRO A 200 -7.25 -2.99 -33.67
C PRO A 200 -7.09 -3.25 -32.16
N TRP A 201 -5.90 -3.63 -31.69
CA TRP A 201 -5.67 -4.04 -30.30
C TRP A 201 -5.85 -2.91 -29.27
N ARG A 202 -5.59 -1.67 -29.68
CA ARG A 202 -5.83 -0.49 -28.85
C ARG A 202 -7.32 -0.26 -28.56
N PHE A 203 -8.20 -0.61 -29.50
CA PHE A 203 -9.64 -0.50 -29.29
C PHE A 203 -10.13 -1.58 -28.32
N TYR A 204 -9.70 -2.83 -28.48
CA TYR A 204 -10.07 -3.92 -27.56
C TYR A 204 -9.59 -3.68 -26.13
N THR A 205 -8.39 -3.16 -25.97
CA THR A 205 -7.84 -2.84 -24.64
C THR A 205 -8.55 -1.63 -24.02
N PHE A 206 -8.87 -0.58 -24.79
CA PHE A 206 -9.74 0.49 -24.29
C PHE A 206 -11.11 -0.04 -23.84
N LEU A 207 -11.77 -0.84 -24.70
CA LEU A 207 -13.09 -1.39 -24.41
C LEU A 207 -13.08 -2.30 -23.18
N GLY A 208 -12.05 -3.14 -23.00
CA GLY A 208 -11.92 -3.99 -21.83
C GLY A 208 -11.76 -3.22 -20.51
N GLY A 209 -11.05 -2.07 -20.55
CA GLY A 209 -10.92 -1.19 -19.38
C GLY A 209 -12.24 -0.54 -18.99
N CYS A 210 -12.94 0.01 -19.98
CA CYS A 210 -14.26 0.59 -19.80
C CYS A 210 -15.28 -0.45 -19.34
N ALA A 211 -15.24 -1.67 -19.87
CA ALA A 211 -16.15 -2.75 -19.49
C ALA A 211 -15.96 -3.16 -18.03
N VAL A 212 -14.72 -3.31 -17.56
CA VAL A 212 -14.44 -3.66 -16.16
C VAL A 212 -14.88 -2.52 -15.22
N ASN A 213 -14.51 -1.28 -15.51
CA ASN A 213 -14.88 -0.14 -14.68
C ASN A 213 -16.40 0.07 -14.67
N GLY A 214 -17.07 -0.08 -15.81
CA GLY A 214 -18.53 -0.02 -15.92
C GLY A 214 -19.22 -1.15 -15.15
N TYR A 215 -18.65 -2.37 -15.18
CA TYR A 215 -19.15 -3.49 -14.41
C TYR A 215 -19.05 -3.21 -12.90
N LEU A 216 -17.87 -2.82 -12.41
CA LEU A 216 -17.68 -2.49 -10.99
C LEU A 216 -18.60 -1.35 -10.54
N ALA A 217 -18.73 -0.29 -11.34
CA ALA A 217 -19.64 0.82 -11.05
C ALA A 217 -21.10 0.38 -11.00
N SER A 218 -21.57 -0.42 -11.96
CA SER A 218 -22.96 -0.92 -11.97
C SER A 218 -23.27 -1.83 -10.79
N ARG A 219 -22.32 -2.72 -10.41
CA ARG A 219 -22.46 -3.59 -9.24
C ARG A 219 -22.49 -2.79 -7.94
N LEU A 220 -21.62 -1.79 -7.81
CA LEU A 220 -21.61 -0.89 -6.66
C LEU A 220 -22.92 -0.10 -6.54
N LEU A 221 -23.41 0.49 -7.64
CA LEU A 221 -24.68 1.20 -7.65
C LEU A 221 -25.86 0.30 -7.30
N TYR A 222 -25.90 -0.91 -7.86
CA TYR A 222 -26.93 -1.89 -7.54
C TYR A 222 -26.92 -2.27 -6.05
N ALA A 223 -25.74 -2.54 -5.48
CA ALA A 223 -25.59 -2.85 -4.06
C ALA A 223 -26.02 -1.69 -3.14
N LEU A 224 -25.83 -0.44 -3.57
CA LEU A 224 -26.27 0.73 -2.81
C LEU A 224 -27.77 0.99 -2.92
N LEU A 225 -28.37 0.77 -4.09
CA LEU A 225 -29.80 0.99 -4.33
C LEU A 225 -30.70 -0.15 -3.83
N SER A 226 -30.14 -1.35 -3.65
CA SER A 226 -30.88 -2.53 -3.17
C SER A 226 -30.87 -2.69 -1.64
N ARG A 227 -30.21 -1.77 -0.93
CA ARG A 227 -30.25 -1.64 0.54
C ARG A 227 -31.31 -0.64 0.95
#